data_AF-A0A959ZK33-F1
#
_entry.id   AF-A0A959ZK33-F1
#
_cell.length_a   1.000
_cell.length_b   1.000
_cell.length_c   1.000
_cell.angle_alpha   90.00
_cell.angle_beta   90.00
_cell.angle_gamma   90.00
#
_symmetry.space_group_name_H-M   'P 1'
#
loop_
_entity.id
_entity.type
_entity.pdbx_description
1 polymer ?
#
loop_
_entity_poly.entity_id
_entity_poly.type
_entity_poly.pdbx_seq_one_letter_code
_entity_poly.pdbx_strand_id
1 'polypeptide(L)'
;MLSDQRLIISRNIPIEIGALFIVFGLAVIGLAIWGYRTPGPLGENRLRITAGVLTVLGLGVAGYIAYKTQIINKPFQCVGGGGGCELVEKSKYANFLGVHMSIWGLIGYTTILGATIWKGDNARLAAFGLSLFGFAVSLVLRYLELWEIGAACQWCWASAVLMTSLLIVNSCRLIGYYGTDEAGGPDSGEPAVEMPATDEPEPNPAS
;
A
#
# COMPACT_ATOMS: atom_id res chain seq x y z
N MET A 1 -20.52 17.44 21.88
CA MET A 1 -19.11 17.05 21.69
C MET A 1 -18.92 16.11 20.50
N LEU A 2 -19.66 14.99 20.38
CA LEU A 2 -19.61 14.11 19.19
C LEU A 2 -20.03 14.80 17.87
N SER A 3 -20.99 15.74 17.93
CA SER A 3 -21.53 16.45 16.75
C SER A 3 -20.56 17.47 16.15
N ASP A 4 -19.76 18.16 16.98
CA ASP A 4 -18.70 19.08 16.53
C ASP A 4 -17.52 18.33 15.90
N GLN A 5 -17.14 17.20 16.50
CA GLN A 5 -16.11 16.31 15.96
C GLN A 5 -16.48 15.77 14.57
N ARG A 6 -17.74 15.36 14.36
CA ARG A 6 -18.26 14.95 13.05
C ARG A 6 -18.25 16.08 12.02
N LEU A 7 -18.51 17.33 12.42
CA LEU A 7 -18.49 18.51 11.55
C LEU A 7 -17.07 18.90 11.11
N ILE A 8 -16.06 18.70 11.97
CA ILE A 8 -14.65 18.94 11.62
C ILE A 8 -14.11 17.82 10.69
N ILE A 9 -14.53 16.57 10.93
CA ILE A 9 -14.19 15.42 10.09
C ILE A 9 -14.88 15.52 8.71
N SER A 10 -16.15 15.92 8.64
CA SER A 10 -16.89 16.02 7.37
C SER A 10 -16.49 17.22 6.51
N ARG A 11 -15.93 18.29 7.11
CA ARG A 11 -15.49 19.49 6.39
C ARG A 11 -14.06 19.38 5.82
N ASN A 12 -13.26 18.40 6.27
CA ASN A 12 -11.84 18.24 5.87
C ASN A 12 -11.51 16.94 5.12
N ILE A 13 -12.43 15.98 5.01
CA ILE A 13 -12.36 14.99 3.95
C ILE A 13 -13.08 15.61 2.76
N PRO A 14 -12.38 16.23 1.79
CA PRO A 14 -13.01 16.45 0.50
C PRO A 14 -13.34 15.05 -0.01
N ILE A 15 -14.63 14.76 -0.14
CA ILE A 15 -15.16 13.48 -0.61
C ILE A 15 -14.47 13.08 -1.93
N GLU A 16 -14.06 14.07 -2.72
CA GLU A 16 -13.19 13.98 -3.90
C GLU A 16 -11.87 13.21 -3.66
N ILE A 17 -11.16 13.48 -2.56
CA ILE A 17 -9.91 12.77 -2.21
C ILE A 17 -10.23 11.33 -1.77
N GLY A 18 -11.33 11.13 -1.04
CA GLY A 18 -11.83 9.79 -0.72
C GLY A 18 -12.16 8.98 -1.98
N ALA A 19 -12.80 9.60 -2.96
CA ALA A 19 -13.12 9.01 -4.25
C ALA A 19 -11.85 8.71 -5.07
N LEU A 20 -10.88 9.62 -5.11
CA LEU A 20 -9.57 9.38 -5.74
C LEU A 20 -8.85 8.18 -5.11
N PHE A 21 -8.89 8.06 -3.79
CA PHE A 21 -8.29 6.90 -3.10
C PHE A 21 -9.02 5.59 -3.39
N ILE A 22 -10.36 5.61 -3.48
CA ILE A 22 -11.15 4.42 -3.88
C ILE A 22 -10.84 4.04 -5.33
N VAL A 23 -10.81 5.02 -6.25
CA VAL A 23 -10.48 4.78 -7.66
C VAL A 23 -9.05 4.26 -7.81
N PHE A 24 -8.09 4.82 -7.07
CA PHE A 24 -6.70 4.34 -7.08
C PHE A 24 -6.60 2.92 -6.50
N GLY A 25 -7.32 2.64 -5.41
CA GLY A 25 -7.41 1.29 -4.84
C GLY A 25 -8.03 0.28 -5.81
N LEU A 26 -9.13 0.63 -6.47
CA LEU A 26 -9.79 -0.21 -7.49
C LEU A 26 -8.90 -0.40 -8.72
N ALA A 27 -8.19 0.64 -9.16
CA ALA A 27 -7.23 0.54 -10.26
C ALA A 27 -6.08 -0.41 -9.90
N VAL A 28 -5.53 -0.32 -8.67
CA VAL A 28 -4.50 -1.26 -8.21
C VAL A 28 -5.03 -2.68 -8.10
N ILE A 29 -6.23 -2.87 -7.54
CA ILE A 29 -6.87 -4.20 -7.46
C ILE A 29 -7.09 -4.75 -8.87
N GLY A 30 -7.58 -3.93 -9.80
CA GLY A 30 -7.76 -4.29 -11.20
C GLY A 30 -6.44 -4.67 -11.89
N LEU A 31 -5.36 -3.92 -11.64
CA LEU A 31 -4.02 -4.22 -12.14
C LEU A 31 -3.44 -5.49 -11.52
N ALA A 32 -3.69 -5.74 -10.23
CA ALA A 32 -3.26 -6.96 -9.55
C ALA A 32 -4.01 -8.19 -10.08
N ILE A 33 -5.33 -8.08 -10.27
CA ILE A 33 -6.16 -9.13 -10.88
C ILE A 33 -5.74 -9.38 -12.34
N TRP A 34 -5.47 -8.32 -13.09
CA TRP A 34 -5.02 -8.42 -14.47
C TRP A 34 -3.63 -9.05 -14.58
N GLY A 35 -2.70 -8.67 -13.69
CA GLY A 35 -1.38 -9.27 -13.59
C GLY A 35 -1.40 -10.74 -13.18
N TYR A 36 -2.34 -11.14 -12.30
CA TYR A 36 -2.58 -12.54 -11.95
C TYR A 36 -3.20 -13.33 -13.12
N ARG A 37 -4.05 -12.68 -13.93
CA ARG A 37 -4.66 -13.29 -15.13
C ARG A 37 -3.75 -13.37 -16.35
N THR A 38 -2.62 -12.66 -16.38
CA THR A 38 -1.65 -12.75 -17.48
C THR A 38 -0.53 -13.76 -17.13
N PRO A 39 -0.62 -15.03 -17.57
CA PRO A 39 0.45 -15.99 -17.37
C PRO A 39 1.68 -15.63 -18.21
N GLY A 40 2.87 -15.73 -17.62
CA GLY A 40 4.16 -15.63 -18.31
C GLY A 40 5.16 -14.59 -17.73
N PRO A 41 6.43 -14.61 -18.19
CA PRO A 41 7.53 -13.80 -17.63
C PRO A 41 7.34 -12.27 -17.80
N LEU A 42 6.48 -11.85 -18.72
CA LEU A 42 6.11 -10.44 -18.90
C LEU A 42 5.21 -9.94 -17.74
N GLY A 43 4.44 -10.84 -17.11
CA GLY A 43 3.60 -10.54 -15.96
C GLY A 43 4.44 -10.18 -14.73
N GLU A 44 5.43 -10.99 -14.38
CA GLU A 44 6.33 -10.72 -13.24
C GLU A 44 6.97 -9.33 -13.36
N ASN A 45 7.49 -9.01 -14.55
CA ASN A 45 8.18 -7.75 -14.78
C ASN A 45 7.22 -6.56 -14.65
N ARG A 46 5.96 -6.69 -15.08
CA ARG A 46 4.91 -5.66 -14.86
C ARG A 46 4.56 -5.48 -13.39
N LEU A 47 4.42 -6.55 -12.61
CA LEU A 47 4.18 -6.44 -11.16
C LEU A 47 5.38 -5.79 -10.46
N ARG A 48 6.60 -6.14 -10.86
CA ARG A 48 7.84 -5.59 -10.30
C ARG A 48 8.00 -4.10 -10.61
N ILE A 49 7.69 -3.68 -11.84
CA ILE A 49 7.68 -2.25 -12.23
C ILE A 49 6.59 -1.51 -11.47
N THR A 50 5.38 -2.06 -11.38
CA THR A 50 4.27 -1.45 -10.63
C THR A 50 4.65 -1.25 -9.17
N ALA A 51 5.19 -2.28 -8.51
CA ALA A 51 5.70 -2.18 -7.16
C ALA A 51 6.74 -1.06 -7.05
N GLY A 52 7.75 -1.05 -7.92
CA GLY A 52 8.81 -0.03 -7.92
C GLY A 52 8.29 1.40 -8.09
N VAL A 53 7.36 1.64 -9.02
CA VAL A 53 6.72 2.96 -9.22
C VAL A 53 6.01 3.40 -7.95
N LEU A 54 5.27 2.48 -7.32
CA LEU A 54 4.51 2.73 -6.11
C LEU A 54 5.43 3.05 -4.91
N THR A 55 6.56 2.35 -4.78
CA THR A 55 7.57 2.66 -3.76
C THR A 55 8.21 4.02 -3.98
N VAL A 56 8.51 4.39 -5.23
CA VAL A 56 9.06 5.72 -5.57
C VAL A 56 8.07 6.83 -5.23
N LEU A 57 6.78 6.64 -5.51
CA LEU A 57 5.74 7.58 -5.09
C LEU A 57 5.67 7.69 -3.56
N GLY A 58 5.73 6.58 -2.84
CA GLY A 58 5.78 6.56 -1.38
C GLY A 58 7.00 7.27 -0.80
N LEU A 59 8.17 7.07 -1.40
CA LEU A 59 9.41 7.79 -1.09
C LEU A 59 9.28 9.30 -1.33
N GLY A 60 8.63 9.70 -2.43
CA GLY A 60 8.35 11.11 -2.72
C GLY A 60 7.46 11.76 -1.66
N VAL A 61 6.38 11.07 -1.25
CA VAL A 61 5.49 11.55 -0.18
C VAL A 61 6.22 11.64 1.16
N ALA A 62 6.90 10.57 1.59
CA ALA A 62 7.63 10.55 2.84
C ALA A 62 8.78 11.57 2.86
N GLY A 63 9.50 11.70 1.74
CA GLY A 63 10.57 12.65 1.53
C GLY A 63 10.09 14.10 1.56
N TYR A 64 8.93 14.41 0.96
CA TYR A 64 8.33 15.74 1.02
C TYR A 64 7.99 16.13 2.47
N ILE A 65 7.37 15.23 3.23
CA ILE A 65 7.04 15.50 4.64
C ILE A 65 8.32 15.65 5.45
N ALA A 66 9.29 14.73 5.30
CA ALA A 66 10.56 14.81 6.00
C ALA A 66 11.30 16.12 5.68
N TYR A 67 11.34 16.55 4.43
CA TYR A 67 11.94 17.82 4.00
C TYR A 67 11.26 19.01 4.69
N LYS A 68 9.92 19.04 4.71
CA LYS A 68 9.16 20.12 5.35
C LYS A 68 9.37 20.17 6.86
N THR A 69 9.31 19.02 7.53
CA THR A 69 9.43 18.95 8.99
C THR A 69 10.87 19.18 9.46
N GLN A 70 11.87 18.58 8.79
CA GLN A 70 13.26 18.60 9.25
C GLN A 70 14.03 19.85 8.79
N ILE A 71 13.83 20.30 7.54
CA ILE A 71 14.59 21.43 7.00
C ILE A 71 13.84 22.74 7.25
N ILE A 72 12.55 22.78 6.94
CA ILE A 72 11.77 24.00 7.02
C ILE A 72 11.24 24.24 8.45
N ASN A 73 11.24 23.22 9.32
CA ASN A 73 10.75 23.28 10.72
C ASN A 73 9.34 23.88 10.80
N LYS A 74 8.51 23.63 9.78
CA LYS A 74 7.12 24.07 9.74
C LYS A 74 6.19 22.87 9.56
N PRO A 75 5.03 22.87 10.23
CA PRO A 75 4.00 21.88 9.99
C PRO A 75 3.63 21.86 8.50
N PHE A 76 3.48 20.66 7.96
CA PHE A 76 2.99 20.49 6.59
C PHE A 76 1.48 20.70 6.56
N GLN A 77 1.02 21.43 5.55
CA GLN A 77 -0.40 21.73 5.39
C GLN A 77 -1.10 20.63 4.60
N CYS A 78 -2.38 20.44 4.90
CA CYS A 78 -3.25 19.63 4.05
C CYS A 78 -3.51 20.40 2.73
N VAL A 79 -3.45 19.72 1.59
CA VAL A 79 -3.81 20.28 0.26
C VAL A 79 -5.22 20.90 0.24
N GLY A 80 -6.14 20.42 1.09
CA GLY A 80 -7.50 20.97 1.22
C GLY A 80 -7.65 22.20 2.10
N GLY A 81 -6.56 22.81 2.58
CA GLY A 81 -6.61 24.00 3.44
C GLY A 81 -7.03 23.74 4.89
N GLY A 82 -7.00 22.49 5.34
CA GLY A 82 -7.34 22.07 6.71
C GLY A 82 -6.16 22.06 7.68
N GLY A 83 -6.46 22.24 8.97
CA GLY A 83 -5.48 22.13 10.07
C GLY A 83 -5.24 20.71 10.60
N GLY A 84 -5.89 19.69 10.04
CA GLY A 84 -5.79 18.31 10.52
C GLY A 84 -4.37 17.72 10.42
N CYS A 85 -3.64 18.06 9.35
CA CYS A 85 -2.26 17.63 9.15
C CYS A 85 -1.30 18.22 10.20
N GLU A 86 -1.47 19.50 10.54
CA GLU A 86 -0.70 20.19 11.57
C GLU A 86 -1.01 19.64 12.98
N LEU A 87 -2.28 19.32 13.25
CA LEU A 87 -2.69 18.72 14.52
C LEU A 87 -2.06 17.33 14.73
N VAL A 88 -2.03 16.51 13.68
CA VAL A 88 -1.39 15.19 13.71
C VAL A 88 0.12 15.32 13.89
N GLU A 89 0.77 16.27 13.21
CA GLU A 89 2.22 16.50 13.30
C GLU A 89 2.68 16.98 14.69
N LYS A 90 1.88 17.83 15.36
CA LYS A 90 2.14 18.27 16.74
C LYS A 90 1.81 17.21 17.80
N SER A 91 1.16 16.13 17.42
CA SER A 91 0.75 15.08 18.37
C SER A 91 1.95 14.25 18.85
N LYS A 92 1.81 13.63 20.03
CA LYS A 92 2.82 12.69 20.56
C LYS A 92 3.08 11.50 19.63
N TYR A 93 2.11 11.15 18.78
CA TYR A 93 2.19 10.01 17.85
C TYR A 93 3.02 10.31 16.60
N ALA A 94 3.27 11.58 16.28
CA ALA A 94 4.15 11.94 15.16
C ALA A 94 5.62 11.57 15.43
N ASN A 95 6.01 11.46 16.70
CA ASN A 95 7.35 11.09 17.13
C ASN A 95 7.32 9.72 17.79
N PHE A 96 7.62 8.69 17.01
CA PHE A 96 7.69 7.30 17.48
C PHE A 96 9.14 6.95 17.83
N LEU A 97 9.41 6.52 19.07
CA LEU A 97 10.77 6.24 19.58
C LEU A 97 11.73 7.45 19.51
N GLY A 98 11.20 8.69 19.60
CA GLY A 98 12.00 9.91 19.46
C GLY A 98 12.37 10.27 18.01
N VAL A 99 11.83 9.52 17.03
CA VAL A 99 12.05 9.71 15.60
C VAL A 99 10.73 10.03 14.91
N HIS A 100 10.75 10.97 13.97
CA HIS A 100 9.55 11.36 13.24
C HIS A 100 9.02 10.22 12.35
N MET A 101 7.71 10.04 12.26
CA MET A 101 7.07 8.94 11.52
C MET A 101 7.46 8.91 10.02
N SER A 102 7.82 10.05 9.44
CA SER A 102 8.31 10.14 8.04
C SER A 102 9.61 9.38 7.81
N ILE A 103 10.47 9.27 8.82
CA ILE A 103 11.74 8.53 8.72
C ILE A 103 11.46 7.03 8.70
N TRP A 104 10.53 6.56 9.54
CA TRP A 104 10.05 5.17 9.49
C TRP A 104 9.45 4.82 8.14
N GLY A 105 8.69 5.74 7.53
CA GLY A 105 8.19 5.62 6.17
C GLY A 105 9.31 5.49 5.13
N LEU A 106 10.32 6.38 5.19
CA LEU A 106 11.50 6.32 4.30
C LEU A 106 12.25 5.00 4.42
N ILE A 107 12.48 4.52 5.64
CA ILE A 107 13.15 3.24 5.89
C ILE A 107 12.33 2.10 5.28
N GLY A 108 11.01 2.07 5.53
CA GLY A 108 10.10 1.05 5.01
C GLY A 108 10.06 1.02 3.48
N TYR A 109 9.88 2.17 2.83
CA TYR A 109 9.88 2.23 1.36
C TYR A 109 11.23 1.87 0.76
N THR A 110 12.35 2.28 1.38
CA THR A 110 13.69 1.94 0.91
C THR A 110 13.98 0.45 1.01
N THR A 111 13.55 -0.20 2.10
CA THR A 111 13.71 -1.65 2.28
C THR A 111 12.81 -2.44 1.33
N ILE A 112 11.57 -2.01 1.08
CA ILE A 112 10.70 -2.62 0.06
C ILE A 112 11.31 -2.46 -1.34
N LEU A 113 11.91 -1.31 -1.65
CA LEU A 113 12.60 -1.09 -2.93
C LEU A 113 13.81 -2.02 -3.06
N GLY A 114 14.62 -2.18 -2.00
CA GLY A 114 15.73 -3.13 -1.96
C GLY A 114 15.29 -4.59 -2.17
N ALA A 115 14.21 -5.00 -1.50
CA ALA A 115 13.61 -6.33 -1.68
C ALA A 115 13.01 -6.52 -3.07
N THR A 116 12.57 -5.44 -3.72
CA THR A 116 12.09 -5.47 -5.10
C THR A 116 13.26 -5.66 -6.07
N ILE A 117 14.43 -5.07 -5.82
CA ILE A 117 15.62 -5.17 -6.68
C ILE A 117 16.31 -6.55 -6.55
N TRP A 118 16.32 -7.14 -5.36
CA TRP A 118 16.87 -8.48 -5.15
C TRP A 118 16.00 -9.56 -5.83
N LYS A 119 16.64 -10.61 -6.36
CA LYS A 119 16.00 -11.83 -6.88
C LYS A 119 16.17 -12.95 -5.86
N GLY A 120 15.14 -13.79 -5.66
CA GLY A 120 15.13 -14.82 -4.63
C GLY A 120 13.79 -14.92 -3.91
N ASP A 121 13.36 -16.14 -3.58
CA ASP A 121 12.13 -16.40 -2.81
C ASP A 121 12.17 -15.76 -1.42
N ASN A 122 13.34 -15.67 -0.79
CA ASN A 122 13.54 -14.94 0.46
C ASN A 122 13.24 -13.43 0.33
N ALA A 123 13.56 -12.82 -0.80
CA ALA A 123 13.27 -11.41 -1.04
C ALA A 123 11.76 -11.18 -1.26
N ARG A 124 11.06 -12.13 -1.87
CA ARG A 124 9.60 -12.09 -2.04
C ARG A 124 8.88 -12.21 -0.69
N LEU A 125 9.31 -13.15 0.15
CA LEU A 125 8.83 -13.30 1.54
C LEU A 125 9.10 -12.05 2.38
N ALA A 126 10.31 -11.50 2.29
CA ALA A 126 10.68 -10.28 3.01
C ALA A 126 9.83 -9.08 2.56
N ALA A 127 9.61 -8.90 1.25
CA ALA A 127 8.76 -7.82 0.72
C ALA A 127 7.32 -7.94 1.20
N PHE A 128 6.76 -9.17 1.22
CA PHE A 128 5.43 -9.43 1.77
C PHE A 128 5.37 -9.13 3.27
N GLY A 129 6.31 -9.65 4.06
CA GLY A 129 6.37 -9.41 5.51
C GLY A 129 6.48 -7.93 5.86
N LEU A 130 7.33 -7.19 5.14
CA LEU A 130 7.46 -5.73 5.31
C LEU A 130 6.17 -4.99 4.93
N SER A 131 5.52 -5.39 3.84
CA SER A 131 4.28 -4.76 3.41
C SER A 131 3.16 -5.03 4.41
N LEU A 132 3.11 -6.23 4.99
CA LEU A 132 2.13 -6.60 6.01
C LEU A 132 2.35 -5.80 7.30
N PHE A 133 3.62 -5.67 7.72
CA PHE A 133 3.99 -4.84 8.85
C PHE A 133 3.64 -3.36 8.61
N GLY A 134 3.98 -2.81 7.44
CA GLY A 134 3.63 -1.45 7.05
C GLY A 134 2.12 -1.19 7.01
N PHE A 135 1.33 -2.17 6.56
CA PHE A 135 -0.12 -2.12 6.58
C PHE A 135 -0.69 -2.12 8.01
N ALA A 136 -0.17 -2.99 8.88
CA ALA A 136 -0.59 -3.03 10.28
C ALA A 136 -0.29 -1.70 11.00
N VAL A 137 0.91 -1.14 10.79
CA VAL A 137 1.28 0.18 11.32
C VAL A 137 0.36 1.28 10.78
N SER A 138 -0.01 1.23 9.50
CA SER A 138 -0.92 2.19 8.88
C SER A 138 -2.32 2.13 9.50
N LEU A 139 -2.84 0.94 9.79
CA LEU A 139 -4.12 0.75 10.49
C LEU A 139 -4.09 1.30 11.91
N VAL A 140 -2.99 1.06 12.64
CA VAL A 140 -2.84 1.57 14.01
C VAL A 140 -2.80 3.10 14.02
N LEU A 141 -2.02 3.73 13.14
CA LEU A 141 -1.97 5.19 13.01
C LEU A 141 -3.35 5.77 12.71
N ARG A 142 -4.07 5.15 11.77
CA ARG A 142 -5.42 5.55 11.39
C ARG A 142 -6.40 5.46 12.54
N TYR A 143 -6.29 4.40 13.34
CA TYR A 143 -7.09 4.22 14.54
C TYR A 143 -6.81 5.34 15.55
N LEU A 144 -5.54 5.67 15.79
CA LEU A 144 -5.12 6.76 16.69
C LEU A 144 -5.60 8.14 16.20
N GLU A 145 -5.54 8.39 14.90
CA GLU A 145 -6.05 9.63 14.28
C GLU A 145 -7.55 9.85 14.56
N LEU A 146 -8.35 8.78 14.47
CA LEU A 146 -9.81 8.84 14.63
C LEU A 146 -10.25 8.83 16.10
N TRP A 147 -9.59 8.04 16.95
CA TRP A 147 -10.03 7.82 18.33
C TRP A 147 -9.38 8.75 19.34
N GLU A 148 -8.10 9.09 19.15
CA GLU A 148 -7.35 9.87 20.13
C GLU A 148 -7.24 11.35 19.73
N ILE A 149 -6.85 11.62 18.49
CA ILE A 149 -6.57 12.98 18.00
C ILE A 149 -7.85 13.66 17.47
N GLY A 150 -8.77 12.89 16.89
CA GLY A 150 -9.98 13.42 16.27
C GLY A 150 -9.71 14.24 15.01
N ALA A 151 -8.64 13.93 14.27
CA ALA A 151 -8.22 14.66 13.07
C ALA A 151 -7.83 13.69 11.94
N ALA A 152 -8.09 14.10 10.70
CA ALA A 152 -7.72 13.33 9.51
C ALA A 152 -6.59 14.03 8.75
N CYS A 153 -5.47 13.33 8.56
CA CYS A 153 -4.36 13.80 7.75
C CYS A 153 -4.38 13.14 6.35
N GLN A 154 -4.50 13.95 5.30
CA GLN A 154 -4.55 13.45 3.93
C GLN A 154 -3.25 12.75 3.48
N TRP A 155 -2.10 13.19 3.98
CA TRP A 155 -0.80 12.63 3.62
C TRP A 155 -0.59 11.26 4.27
N CYS A 156 -1.07 11.10 5.51
CA CYS A 156 -1.13 9.81 6.21
C CYS A 156 -2.06 8.84 5.49
N TRP A 157 -3.25 9.30 5.08
CA TRP A 157 -4.17 8.50 4.28
C TRP A 157 -3.57 8.07 2.93
N ALA A 158 -2.89 8.97 2.23
CA ALA A 158 -2.21 8.65 0.97
C ALA A 158 -1.14 7.57 1.18
N SER A 159 -0.33 7.70 2.23
CA SER A 159 0.71 6.72 2.57
C SER A 159 0.11 5.35 2.93
N ALA A 160 -1.02 5.33 3.64
CA ALA A 160 -1.73 4.08 3.96
C ALA A 160 -2.19 3.37 2.68
N VAL A 161 -2.76 4.10 1.71
CA VAL A 161 -3.19 3.54 0.42
C VAL A 161 -2.01 2.99 -0.36
N LEU A 162 -0.88 3.71 -0.40
CA LEU A 162 0.36 3.25 -1.05
C LEU A 162 0.90 1.96 -0.42
N MET A 163 0.88 1.85 0.91
CA MET A 163 1.29 0.62 1.60
C MET A 163 0.33 -0.54 1.35
N THR A 164 -0.99 -0.31 1.36
CA THR A 164 -1.98 -1.35 1.02
C THR A 164 -1.82 -1.83 -0.42
N SER A 165 -1.58 -0.92 -1.35
CA SER A 165 -1.37 -1.27 -2.75
C SER A 165 -0.06 -2.04 -2.96
N LEU A 166 1.02 -1.68 -2.27
CA LEU A 166 2.26 -2.46 -2.25
C LEU A 166 2.04 -3.86 -1.68
N LEU A 167 1.25 -3.99 -0.61
CA LEU A 167 0.90 -5.29 -0.03
C LEU A 167 0.17 -6.18 -1.04
N ILE A 168 -0.82 -5.65 -1.76
CA ILE A 168 -1.56 -6.42 -2.77
C ILE A 168 -0.61 -6.89 -3.88
N VAL A 169 0.19 -5.97 -4.44
CA VAL A 169 1.12 -6.30 -5.55
C VAL A 169 2.17 -7.31 -5.10
N ASN A 170 2.76 -7.13 -3.92
CA ASN A 170 3.76 -8.07 -3.38
C ASN A 170 3.14 -9.42 -3.03
N SER A 171 1.90 -9.47 -2.55
CA SER A 171 1.18 -10.72 -2.29
C SER A 171 0.91 -11.47 -3.59
N CYS A 172 0.42 -10.79 -4.64
CA CYS A 172 0.22 -11.41 -5.95
C CYS A 172 1.53 -11.91 -6.56
N ARG A 173 2.61 -11.14 -6.44
CA ARG A 173 3.94 -11.54 -6.91
C ARG A 173 4.48 -12.75 -6.14
N LEU A 174 4.26 -12.81 -4.82
CA LEU A 174 4.64 -13.95 -4.00
C LEU A 174 3.83 -15.18 -4.44
N ILE A 175 2.51 -15.13 -4.41
CA ILE A 175 1.65 -16.28 -4.72
C ILE A 175 1.87 -16.80 -6.14
N GLY A 176 2.07 -15.92 -7.13
CA GLY A 176 2.21 -16.31 -8.53
C GLY A 176 3.59 -16.85 -8.94
N TYR A 177 4.65 -16.54 -8.19
CA TYR A 177 6.03 -16.87 -8.59
C TYR A 177 6.85 -17.58 -7.49
N TYR A 178 6.29 -17.83 -6.30
CA TYR A 178 7.00 -18.54 -5.22
C TYR A 178 7.46 -19.93 -5.67
N GLY A 179 8.75 -20.22 -5.51
CA GLY A 179 9.35 -21.53 -5.86
C GLY A 179 9.93 -21.62 -7.28
N THR A 180 9.87 -20.55 -8.09
CA THR A 180 10.53 -20.53 -9.42
C THR A 180 12.06 -20.52 -9.33
N ASP A 181 12.62 -20.13 -8.18
CA ASP A 181 14.07 -19.97 -8.01
C ASP A 181 14.77 -21.27 -7.58
N GLU A 182 14.03 -22.26 -7.05
CA GLU A 182 14.52 -23.61 -6.72
C GLU A 182 14.68 -24.50 -7.98
N ALA A 183 14.00 -24.16 -9.08
CA ALA A 183 14.08 -24.86 -10.35
C ALA A 183 15.27 -24.36 -11.19
N GLY A 184 16.49 -24.70 -10.76
CA GLY A 184 17.67 -24.55 -11.59
C GLY A 184 17.70 -25.55 -12.75
N GLY A 185 17.34 -25.12 -13.96
CA GLY A 185 17.84 -25.71 -15.21
C GLY A 185 16.94 -25.53 -16.45
N PRO A 186 17.51 -25.22 -17.64
CA PRO A 186 16.80 -24.64 -18.78
C PRO A 186 16.06 -25.70 -19.62
N ASP A 187 15.01 -25.27 -20.33
CA ASP A 187 14.28 -26.06 -21.34
C ASP A 187 13.48 -27.26 -20.78
N SER A 188 12.19 -27.04 -20.53
CA SER A 188 11.11 -27.91 -20.99
C SER A 188 9.79 -27.36 -20.46
N GLY A 189 8.88 -27.08 -21.39
CA GLY A 189 7.57 -26.57 -21.05
C GLY A 189 6.75 -27.61 -20.32
N GLU A 190 6.09 -27.20 -19.25
CA GLU A 190 4.73 -27.65 -18.96
C GLU A 190 4.04 -26.63 -18.03
N PRO A 191 2.82 -26.18 -18.36
CA PRO A 191 2.05 -25.25 -17.57
C PRO A 191 1.19 -26.04 -16.57
N ALA A 192 1.32 -25.76 -15.28
CA ALA A 192 0.32 -26.10 -14.28
C ALA A 192 0.56 -25.17 -13.09
N VAL A 193 -0.43 -24.47 -12.56
CA VAL A 193 -1.56 -25.10 -11.90
C VAL A 193 -2.88 -24.42 -12.30
N GLU A 194 -3.70 -25.17 -13.03
CA GLU A 194 -5.16 -25.01 -13.08
C GLU A 194 -5.72 -24.91 -11.66
N MET A 195 -6.66 -23.98 -11.45
CA MET A 195 -7.63 -24.10 -10.37
C MET A 195 -9.05 -24.14 -10.97
N PRO A 196 -9.90 -25.03 -10.44
CA PRO A 196 -10.97 -25.68 -11.20
C PRO A 196 -12.14 -24.75 -11.48
N ALA A 197 -12.76 -24.99 -12.63
CA ALA A 197 -14.05 -24.45 -13.01
C ALA A 197 -15.10 -24.75 -11.92
N THR A 198 -15.90 -23.75 -11.62
CA THR A 198 -17.11 -23.87 -10.82
C THR A 198 -18.12 -24.75 -11.56
N ASP A 199 -18.42 -25.94 -11.02
CA ASP A 199 -19.60 -26.72 -11.41
C ASP A 199 -20.86 -26.01 -10.87
N GLU A 200 -21.57 -25.29 -11.73
CA GLU A 200 -23.00 -25.05 -11.54
C GLU A 200 -23.76 -26.25 -12.15
N PRO A 201 -24.61 -26.97 -11.39
CA PRO A 201 -25.45 -28.00 -11.96
C PRO A 201 -26.65 -27.35 -12.66
N GLU A 202 -26.62 -27.29 -14.00
CA GLU A 202 -27.81 -26.97 -14.81
C GLU A 202 -28.83 -28.12 -14.77
N PRO A 203 -30.15 -27.84 -14.72
CA PRO A 203 -31.21 -28.84 -14.51
C PRO A 203 -31.57 -29.58 -15.81
N ASN A 204 -31.58 -30.91 -15.74
CA ASN A 204 -31.93 -31.81 -16.85
C ASN A 204 -33.44 -31.78 -17.18
N PRO A 205 -33.86 -31.46 -18.42
CA PRO A 205 -35.21 -31.71 -18.89
C PRO A 205 -35.36 -33.14 -19.44
N ALA A 206 -36.25 -33.90 -18.79
CA ALA A 206 -37.05 -35.03 -19.30
C ALA A 206 -36.63 -35.75 -20.60
N SER A 207 -36.31 -37.05 -20.45
CA SER A 207 -36.71 -38.12 -21.38
C SER A 207 -36.72 -39.47 -20.66
#